data_AF-M5C693-F1
#
_entry.id   AF-M5C693-F1
#
_cell.length_a   1.000
_cell.length_b   1.000
_cell.length_c   1.000
_cell.angle_alpha   90.00
_cell.angle_beta   90.00
_cell.angle_gamma   90.00
#
_symmetry.space_group_name_H-M   'P 1'
#
loop_
_entity.id
_entity.type
_entity.pdbx_description
1 polymer ?
#
loop_
_entity_poly.entity_id
_entity_poly.type
_entity_poly.pdbx_seq_one_letter_code
_entity_poly.pdbx_strand_id
1 'polypeptide(L)'
;MRAGSIIAALAVASAAHAHATFQNLWVDDVDQGTKCVRAPANNSPITDLTSNTLACNTNGEVAAASTCPVAAGTKVAVEMHQQPGDRNCATEAIGGNHDGPTIIYMAKVDNAATAVGSEANWFKVAETGRVYHSL
;
A
#
# COMPACT_ATOMS: atom_id res chain seq x y z
N MET A 1 24.90 47.96 -4.77
CA MET A 1 25.16 46.52 -4.95
C MET A 1 24.88 45.80 -3.65
N ARG A 2 23.79 45.04 -3.54
CA ARG A 2 23.67 43.86 -2.66
C ARG A 2 22.66 42.91 -3.30
N ALA A 3 23.16 42.01 -4.14
CA ALA A 3 22.40 40.87 -4.59
C ALA A 3 22.26 39.90 -3.40
N GLY A 4 21.05 39.72 -2.90
CA GLY A 4 20.76 38.69 -1.90
C GLY A 4 20.63 37.34 -2.60
N SER A 5 21.57 36.43 -2.34
CA SER A 5 21.51 35.06 -2.83
C SER A 5 20.35 34.31 -2.16
N ILE A 6 19.33 33.94 -2.95
CA ILE A 6 18.33 32.96 -2.54
C ILE A 6 18.94 31.58 -2.75
N ILE A 7 19.20 30.86 -1.66
CA ILE A 7 19.57 29.44 -1.71
C ILE A 7 18.30 28.67 -2.09
N ALA A 8 18.23 28.19 -3.33
CA ALA A 8 17.21 27.24 -3.75
C ALA A 8 17.53 25.88 -3.15
N ALA A 9 16.70 25.40 -2.22
CA ALA A 9 16.75 24.01 -1.78
C ALA A 9 16.21 23.14 -2.92
N LEU A 10 17.10 22.46 -3.66
CA LEU A 10 16.71 21.39 -4.57
C LEU A 10 16.26 20.19 -3.73
N ALA A 11 14.96 20.07 -3.48
CA ALA A 11 14.37 18.80 -3.07
C ALA A 11 14.46 17.85 -4.27
N VAL A 12 15.48 17.00 -4.30
CA VAL A 12 15.53 15.89 -5.25
C VAL A 12 14.49 14.88 -4.80
N ALA A 13 13.26 15.02 -5.29
CA ALA A 13 12.27 13.95 -5.19
C ALA A 13 12.75 12.83 -6.13
N SER A 14 13.49 11.86 -5.59
CA SER A 14 13.76 10.62 -6.30
C SER A 14 12.42 9.94 -6.57
N ALA A 15 11.96 9.97 -7.81
CA ALA A 15 10.79 9.22 -8.24
C ALA A 15 11.18 7.74 -8.42
N ALA A 16 11.53 7.07 -7.32
CA ALA A 16 11.65 5.63 -7.32
C ALA A 16 10.24 5.05 -7.47
N HIS A 17 9.96 4.51 -8.65
CA HIS A 17 8.68 3.87 -8.91
C HIS A 17 8.78 2.43 -8.41
N ALA A 18 8.39 2.22 -7.16
CA ALA A 18 8.38 0.90 -6.57
C ALA A 18 7.27 0.04 -7.18
N HIS A 19 7.65 -1.11 -7.73
CA HIS A 19 6.71 -2.04 -8.34
C HIS A 19 6.47 -3.21 -7.40
N ALA A 20 5.31 -3.22 -6.77
CA ALA A 20 4.85 -4.31 -5.91
C ALA A 20 3.33 -4.25 -5.80
N THR A 21 2.71 -5.36 -5.43
CA THR A 21 1.27 -5.46 -5.28
C THR A 21 0.93 -6.24 -4.02
N PHE A 22 0.10 -5.64 -3.15
CA PHE A 22 -0.63 -6.40 -2.15
C PHE A 22 -1.69 -7.24 -2.86
N GLN A 23 -1.57 -8.55 -2.77
CA GLN A 23 -2.44 -9.49 -3.48
C GLN A 23 -3.01 -10.60 -2.61
N ASN A 24 -2.40 -10.90 -1.45
CA ASN A 24 -2.83 -11.99 -0.57
C ASN A 24 -2.98 -11.53 0.87
N LEU A 25 -4.07 -11.94 1.52
CA LEU A 25 -4.36 -11.63 2.92
C LEU A 25 -4.17 -12.86 3.81
N TRP A 26 -3.57 -12.68 4.98
CA TRP A 26 -3.54 -13.69 6.04
C TRP A 26 -4.29 -13.19 7.25
N VAL A 27 -5.10 -14.06 7.84
CA VAL A 27 -5.87 -13.77 9.05
C VAL A 27 -5.54 -14.85 10.06
N ASP A 28 -4.94 -14.47 11.18
CA ASP A 28 -4.52 -15.37 12.25
C ASP A 28 -3.70 -16.57 11.73
N ASP A 29 -2.67 -16.25 10.93
CA ASP A 29 -1.78 -17.23 10.26
C ASP A 29 -2.48 -18.17 9.25
N VAL A 30 -3.75 -17.95 8.93
CA VAL A 30 -4.47 -18.67 7.88
C VAL A 30 -4.46 -17.88 6.57
N ASP A 31 -3.95 -18.51 5.52
CA ASP A 31 -3.94 -17.97 4.16
C ASP A 31 -5.37 -17.82 3.63
N GLN A 32 -5.79 -16.59 3.37
CA GLN A 32 -7.07 -16.30 2.75
C GLN A 32 -6.98 -16.27 1.22
N GLY A 33 -5.77 -16.32 0.66
CA GLY A 33 -5.53 -16.13 -0.75
C GLY A 33 -5.86 -14.70 -1.21
N THR A 34 -6.30 -14.58 -2.46
CA THR A 34 -6.62 -13.30 -3.11
C THR A 34 -8.09 -12.88 -2.92
N LYS A 35 -8.93 -13.74 -2.34
CA LYS A 35 -10.39 -13.64 -2.42
C LYS A 35 -11.00 -12.40 -1.76
N CYS A 36 -10.29 -11.74 -0.87
CA CYS A 36 -10.73 -10.53 -0.17
C CYS A 36 -9.88 -9.29 -0.44
N VAL A 37 -9.05 -9.33 -1.49
CA VAL A 37 -8.23 -8.21 -1.93
C VAL A 37 -8.78 -7.65 -3.24
N ARG A 38 -8.93 -6.33 -3.32
CA ARG A 38 -9.22 -5.62 -4.58
C ARG A 38 -7.90 -5.42 -5.33
N ALA A 39 -7.46 -6.43 -6.08
CA ALA A 39 -6.16 -6.40 -6.73
C ALA A 39 -6.12 -5.40 -7.91
N PRO A 40 -5.06 -4.56 -8.03
CA PRO A 40 -4.87 -3.69 -9.18
C PRO A 40 -4.55 -4.48 -10.45
N ALA A 41 -4.71 -3.84 -11.61
CA ALA A 41 -4.44 -4.48 -12.91
C ALA A 41 -2.94 -4.69 -13.19
N ASN A 42 -2.08 -3.92 -12.52
CA ASN A 42 -0.63 -3.97 -12.65
C ASN A 42 0.03 -3.53 -11.33
N ASN A 43 1.35 -3.62 -11.29
CA ASN A 43 2.19 -3.25 -10.15
C ASN A 43 2.76 -1.82 -10.24
N SER A 44 2.29 -0.98 -11.16
CA SER A 44 2.77 0.40 -11.27
C SER A 44 2.31 1.23 -10.08
N PRO A 45 3.17 2.10 -9.52
CA PRO A 45 2.80 2.94 -8.38
C PRO A 45 1.84 4.06 -8.79
N ILE A 46 1.02 4.50 -7.83
CA ILE A 46 0.26 5.74 -7.93
C ILE A 46 1.19 6.90 -7.57
N THR A 47 1.33 7.87 -8.47
CA THR A 47 2.24 9.03 -8.30
C THR A 47 1.51 10.34 -8.04
N ASP A 48 0.26 10.47 -8.49
CA ASP A 48 -0.59 11.63 -8.21
C ASP A 48 -1.29 11.47 -6.87
N LEU A 49 -0.83 12.22 -5.87
CA LEU A 49 -1.36 12.21 -4.52
C LEU A 49 -2.74 12.88 -4.40
N THR A 50 -3.23 13.54 -5.45
CA THR A 50 -4.56 14.16 -5.49
C THR A 50 -5.61 13.27 -6.15
N SER A 51 -5.19 12.16 -6.77
CA SER A 51 -6.09 11.22 -7.42
C SER A 51 -6.90 10.38 -6.42
N ASN A 52 -8.17 10.12 -6.73
CA ASN A 52 -9.01 9.19 -5.98
C ASN A 52 -8.44 7.77 -5.95
N THR A 53 -7.63 7.40 -6.96
CA THR A 53 -6.94 6.10 -7.00
C THR A 53 -5.89 5.95 -5.90
N LEU A 54 -5.50 7.02 -5.19
CA LEU A 54 -4.60 6.90 -4.04
C LEU A 54 -5.20 6.04 -2.92
N ALA A 55 -6.53 6.05 -2.76
CA ALA A 55 -7.18 5.33 -1.67
C ALA A 55 -7.12 3.80 -1.83
N CYS A 56 -7.43 3.27 -3.02
CA CYS A 56 -7.53 1.83 -3.28
C CYS A 56 -6.95 1.38 -4.64
N ASN A 57 -6.10 2.18 -5.28
CA ASN A 57 -5.54 1.94 -6.63
C ASN A 57 -6.61 1.95 -7.76
N THR A 58 -6.20 1.72 -9.01
CA THR A 58 -6.99 1.85 -10.25
C THR A 58 -8.19 0.91 -10.36
N ASN A 59 -8.16 -0.25 -9.70
CA ASN A 59 -9.30 -1.17 -9.58
C ASN A 59 -9.94 -1.10 -8.18
N GLY A 60 -9.71 -0.01 -7.46
CA GLY A 60 -10.08 0.13 -6.07
C GLY A 60 -11.58 0.04 -5.80
N GLU A 61 -12.44 0.19 -6.81
CA GLU A 61 -13.90 0.10 -6.71
C GLU A 61 -14.45 -1.23 -7.25
N VAL A 62 -13.61 -2.07 -7.85
CA VAL A 62 -14.00 -3.41 -8.28
C VAL A 62 -14.05 -4.31 -7.05
N ALA A 63 -15.21 -4.90 -6.78
CA ALA A 63 -15.39 -5.77 -5.63
C ALA A 63 -14.42 -6.95 -5.66
N ALA A 64 -13.85 -7.29 -4.51
CA ALA A 64 -13.17 -8.56 -4.33
C ALA A 64 -14.18 -9.72 -4.43
N ALA A 65 -13.71 -10.94 -4.61
CA ALA A 65 -14.58 -12.12 -4.73
C ALA A 65 -15.42 -12.38 -3.47
N SER A 66 -14.93 -11.97 -2.29
CA SER A 66 -15.57 -12.18 -1.00
C SER A 66 -15.04 -11.21 0.06
N THR A 67 -15.65 -11.21 1.24
CA THR A 67 -15.11 -10.56 2.44
C THR A 67 -14.53 -11.62 3.38
N CYS A 68 -13.38 -11.32 4.00
CA CYS A 68 -12.74 -12.19 4.98
C CYS A 68 -13.08 -11.71 6.40
N PRO A 69 -13.68 -12.54 7.27
CA PRO A 69 -13.93 -12.16 8.65
C PRO A 69 -12.61 -12.08 9.42
N VAL A 70 -12.45 -11.00 10.18
CA VAL A 70 -11.29 -10.76 11.06
C VAL A 70 -11.82 -10.39 12.44
N ALA A 71 -11.50 -11.20 13.44
CA ALA A 71 -11.85 -10.87 14.82
C ALA A 71 -10.93 -9.73 15.32
N ALA A 72 -11.50 -8.75 16.01
CA ALA A 72 -10.71 -7.66 16.57
C ALA A 72 -9.62 -8.18 17.51
N GLY A 73 -8.42 -7.62 17.40
CA GLY A 73 -7.24 -8.04 18.17
C GLY A 73 -6.46 -9.22 17.59
N THR A 74 -6.96 -9.87 16.53
CA THR A 74 -6.20 -10.92 15.83
C THR A 74 -5.18 -10.33 14.86
N LYS A 75 -4.15 -11.13 14.55
CA LYS A 75 -3.10 -10.74 13.61
C LYS A 75 -3.64 -10.78 12.18
N VAL A 76 -3.30 -9.74 11.41
CA VAL A 76 -3.49 -9.69 9.96
C VAL A 76 -2.13 -9.48 9.31
N ALA A 77 -1.81 -10.24 8.27
CA ALA A 77 -0.63 -10.00 7.45
C ALA A 77 -1.03 -9.65 6.01
N VAL A 78 -0.39 -8.62 5.49
CA VAL A 78 -0.46 -8.20 4.09
C VAL A 78 0.70 -8.86 3.37
N GLU A 79 0.40 -9.70 2.38
CA GLU A 79 1.42 -10.33 1.55
C GLU A 79 1.50 -9.61 0.20
N MET A 80 2.71 -9.13 -0.09
CA MET A 80 3.04 -8.37 -1.29
C MET A 80 4.01 -9.16 -2.16
N HIS A 81 3.89 -8.99 -3.47
CA HIS A 81 4.82 -9.55 -4.45
C HIS A 81 5.17 -8.52 -5.51
N GLN A 82 6.37 -8.64 -6.09
CA GLN A 82 6.84 -7.69 -7.09
C GLN A 82 6.03 -7.81 -8.39
N GLN A 83 5.70 -9.03 -8.82
CA GLN A 83 4.93 -9.27 -10.04
C GLN A 83 3.50 -9.72 -9.69
N PRO A 84 2.46 -9.18 -10.35
CA PRO A 84 1.09 -9.60 -10.12
C PRO A 84 0.90 -11.11 -10.37
N GLY A 85 0.35 -11.81 -9.38
CA GLY A 85 0.10 -13.26 -9.44
C GLY A 85 1.34 -14.14 -9.22
N ASP A 86 2.54 -13.58 -9.07
CA ASP A 86 3.70 -14.34 -8.61
C ASP A 86 3.62 -14.54 -7.10
N ARG A 87 4.01 -15.71 -6.62
CA ARG A 87 4.11 -16.02 -5.18
C ARG A 87 5.36 -16.84 -4.85
N ASN A 88 6.34 -16.85 -5.77
CA ASN A 88 7.55 -17.63 -5.65
C ASN A 88 8.47 -17.04 -4.58
N CYS A 89 8.88 -17.86 -3.61
CA CYS A 89 9.80 -17.45 -2.54
C CYS A 89 11.20 -17.06 -3.02
N ALA A 90 11.56 -17.38 -4.27
CA ALA A 90 12.82 -16.96 -4.88
C ALA A 90 12.77 -15.53 -5.46
N THR A 91 11.58 -14.95 -5.62
CA THR A 91 11.39 -13.57 -6.07
C THR A 91 11.21 -12.66 -4.86
N GLU A 92 11.82 -11.47 -4.90
CA GLU A 92 11.63 -10.46 -3.87
C GLU A 92 10.17 -9.96 -3.87
N ALA A 93 9.61 -9.69 -2.68
CA ALA A 93 8.30 -9.06 -2.56
C ALA A 93 8.28 -7.64 -3.11
N ILE A 94 9.40 -6.94 -2.95
CA ILE A 94 9.70 -5.64 -3.51
C ILE A 94 11.21 -5.59 -3.76
N GLY A 95 11.62 -5.69 -5.02
CA GLY A 95 13.04 -5.76 -5.35
C GLY A 95 13.71 -4.40 -5.49
N GLY A 96 15.05 -4.39 -5.39
CA GLY A 96 15.88 -3.19 -5.52
C GLY A 96 15.82 -2.23 -4.33
N ASN A 97 16.30 -0.99 -4.52
CA ASN A 97 16.45 0.00 -3.45
C ASN A 97 15.17 0.84 -3.22
N HIS A 98 14.03 0.17 -2.99
CA HIS A 98 12.75 0.81 -2.68
C HIS A 98 12.55 1.00 -1.18
N ASP A 99 13.54 1.62 -0.54
CA ASP A 99 13.49 1.91 0.89
C ASP A 99 12.45 2.98 1.19
N GLY A 100 11.41 2.61 1.93
CA GLY A 100 10.32 3.50 2.27
C GLY A 100 9.49 2.98 3.43
N PRO A 101 8.57 3.79 3.96
CA PRO A 101 7.68 3.34 5.01
C PRO A 101 6.65 2.34 4.45
N THR A 102 6.17 1.46 5.32
CA THR A 102 4.93 0.71 5.12
C THR A 102 3.88 1.27 6.07
N ILE A 103 2.68 1.55 5.57
CA ILE A 103 1.60 2.14 6.37
C ILE A 103 0.30 1.40 6.05
N ILE A 104 -0.44 1.02 7.08
CA ILE A 104 -1.74 0.36 6.97
C ILE A 104 -2.81 1.28 7.56
N TYR A 105 -3.89 1.44 6.81
CA TYR A 105 -5.07 2.21 7.20
C TYR A 105 -6.31 1.31 7.21
N MET A 106 -7.31 1.70 7.99
CA MET A 106 -8.64 1.13 7.97
C MET A 106 -9.68 2.25 7.83
N ALA A 107 -10.83 1.92 7.28
CA ALA A 107 -11.99 2.80 7.27
C ALA A 107 -13.25 1.99 7.56
N LYS A 108 -14.14 2.53 8.39
CA LYS A 108 -15.46 1.94 8.60
C LYS A 108 -16.33 2.26 7.38
N VAL A 109 -16.93 1.22 6.81
CA VAL A 109 -17.87 1.32 5.69
C VAL A 109 -19.12 0.49 5.97
N ASP A 110 -20.21 0.76 5.26
CA ASP A 110 -21.45 -0.02 5.40
C ASP A 110 -21.38 -1.35 4.66
N ASN A 111 -20.77 -1.36 3.47
CA ASN A 111 -20.55 -2.56 2.68
C ASN A 111 -19.16 -2.53 2.01
N ALA A 112 -18.29 -3.45 2.43
CA ALA A 112 -16.93 -3.58 1.91
C ALA A 112 -16.86 -4.09 0.45
N ALA A 113 -17.95 -4.55 -0.16
CA ALA A 113 -18.00 -4.90 -1.58
C ALA A 113 -18.23 -3.67 -2.48
N THR A 114 -18.91 -2.64 -1.99
CA THR A 114 -19.37 -1.49 -2.80
C THR A 114 -18.83 -0.13 -2.36
N ALA A 115 -18.12 -0.06 -1.23
CA ALA A 115 -17.59 1.21 -0.73
C ALA A 115 -16.58 1.84 -1.70
N VAL A 116 -16.69 3.16 -1.87
CA VAL A 116 -15.74 4.01 -2.61
C VAL A 116 -14.65 4.47 -1.64
N GLY A 117 -13.40 4.05 -1.90
CA GLY A 117 -12.29 4.28 -0.96
C GLY A 117 -11.97 5.76 -0.73
N SER A 118 -12.06 6.60 -1.76
CA SER A 118 -11.76 8.03 -1.67
C SER A 118 -12.78 8.84 -0.85
N GLU A 119 -13.96 8.28 -0.60
CA GLU A 119 -15.02 8.91 0.21
C GLU A 119 -15.02 8.42 1.66
N ALA A 120 -14.15 7.46 1.99
CA ALA A 120 -14.12 6.83 3.30
C ALA A 120 -13.32 7.63 4.32
N ASN A 121 -13.71 7.54 5.60
CA ASN A 121 -12.99 8.13 6.71
C ASN A 121 -11.86 7.19 7.19
N TRP A 122 -10.66 7.38 6.65
CA TRP A 122 -9.50 6.56 6.96
C TRP A 122 -8.84 6.94 8.30
N PHE A 123 -8.41 5.92 9.03
CA PHE A 123 -7.55 6.06 10.21
C PHE A 123 -6.38 5.09 10.11
N LYS A 124 -5.20 5.52 10.56
CA LYS A 124 -3.98 4.69 10.56
C LYS A 124 -4.05 3.64 11.64
N VAL A 125 -3.64 2.41 11.34
CA VAL A 125 -3.60 1.29 12.30
C VAL A 125 -2.22 0.69 12.50
N ALA A 126 -1.32 0.84 11.52
CA ALA A 126 0.07 0.43 11.65
C ALA A 126 0.99 1.28 10.76
N GLU A 127 2.23 1.48 11.19
CA GLU A 127 3.29 1.97 10.33
C GLU A 127 4.66 1.45 10.76
N THR A 128 5.54 1.26 9.78
CA THR A 128 6.96 1.03 9.97
C THR A 128 7.71 2.00 9.07
N GLY A 129 8.61 2.78 9.65
CA GLY A 129 9.47 3.72 8.92
C GLY A 129 10.94 3.34 9.04
N ARG A 130 11.82 4.30 8.74
CA ARG A 130 13.26 4.10 8.91
C ARG A 130 13.61 4.00 10.39
N VAL A 131 14.13 2.84 10.81
CA VAL A 131 14.71 2.65 12.14
C VAL A 131 16.20 2.93 12.04
N TYR A 132 16.67 4.01 12.66
CA TYR A 132 18.11 4.23 12.84
C TYR A 132 18.52 3.56 14.15
N HIS A 133 19.44 2.61 14.08
CA HIS A 133 20.18 2.19 15.27
C HIS A 133 21.42 3.07 15.34
N SER A 134 21.49 3.95 16.34
CA SER A 134 22.75 4.62 16.69
C SER A 134 23.69 3.54 17.21
N LEU A 135 24.75 3.24 16.46
CA LEU A 135 25.90 2.51 17.00
C LEU A 135 26.71 3.46 17.90
#